data_AF-A0A679HBT4-F1
#
_entry.id   AF-A0A679HBT4-F1
#
_cell.length_a   1.000
_cell.length_b   1.000
_cell.length_c   1.000
_cell.angle_alpha   90.00
_cell.angle_beta   90.00
_cell.angle_gamma   90.00
#
_symmetry.space_group_name_H-M   'P 1'
#
loop_
_entity.id
_entity.type
_entity.pdbx_description
1 polymer ?
#
loop_
_entity_poly.entity_id
_entity_poly.type
_entity_poly.pdbx_seq_one_letter_code
_entity_poly.pdbx_strand_id
1 'polypeptide(L)'
;MEVQQGMSRQNVEKILGKPDYRRFDGGGEEWEYHRISSVLYGNSIKIIVYFADGRVTGMDTFNGDEILLPPPPVVMSPSVVVTNTDPVRPPRYEESPRRRTLMMRDEFDRFLSDFRMVIMSDEQIKYIDDVLLDCNFTSAQCGKIIDQISGSDAQMTVMKRMYPQIVDKENFASVVNKLFSSFDRDKMKEYIQAYHGDQRPGDVGYVRPRAMSSADFDRFFNEYRGKSFESDRTRMLDEVVPPSGFTCAQCRKLVDMCTFQTDKKNMIKKLYPKIADKKNFSILTDVFTFEMDKREMREFAESYDSGRN
;
A
#
# COMPACT_ATOMS: atom_id res chain seq x y z
N MET A 1 -9.66 -24.42 -9.20
CA MET A 1 -10.95 -23.79 -9.58
C MET A 1 -12.07 -24.71 -9.11
N GLU A 2 -13.03 -24.22 -8.34
CA GLU A 2 -14.06 -25.05 -7.66
C GLU A 2 -15.50 -24.78 -8.13
N VAL A 3 -15.73 -24.28 -9.35
CA VAL A 3 -17.10 -24.26 -9.89
C VAL A 3 -17.53 -25.71 -10.15
N GLN A 4 -18.61 -26.14 -9.51
CA GLN A 4 -19.13 -27.50 -9.60
C GLN A 4 -20.55 -27.52 -10.12
N GLN A 5 -20.93 -28.65 -10.74
CA GLN A 5 -22.29 -28.89 -11.19
C GLN A 5 -23.28 -28.72 -10.02
N GLY A 6 -24.43 -28.08 -10.29
CA GLY A 6 -25.49 -27.82 -9.32
C GLY A 6 -25.34 -26.52 -8.52
N MET A 7 -24.20 -25.82 -8.60
CA MET A 7 -24.00 -24.51 -7.97
C MET A 7 -25.02 -23.49 -8.49
N SER A 8 -25.44 -22.56 -7.63
CA SER A 8 -26.32 -21.45 -8.04
C SER A 8 -25.52 -20.34 -8.73
N ARG A 9 -26.21 -19.53 -9.53
CA ARG A 9 -25.63 -18.30 -10.13
C ARG A 9 -24.90 -17.41 -9.13
N GLN A 10 -25.48 -17.20 -7.94
CA GLN A 10 -24.85 -16.41 -6.89
C GLN A 10 -23.54 -17.00 -6.38
N ASN A 11 -23.44 -18.33 -6.30
CA ASN A 11 -22.19 -18.99 -5.90
C ASN A 11 -21.13 -18.84 -6.99
N VAL A 12 -21.52 -18.95 -8.27
CA VAL A 12 -20.61 -18.71 -9.40
C VAL A 12 -20.12 -17.26 -9.43
N GLU A 13 -20.99 -16.28 -9.19
CA GLU A 13 -20.58 -14.86 -9.11
C GLU A 13 -19.61 -14.59 -7.96
N LYS A 14 -19.73 -15.31 -6.84
CA LYS A 14 -18.77 -15.19 -5.72
C LYS A 14 -17.39 -15.75 -6.08
N ILE A 15 -17.34 -16.75 -6.95
CA ILE A 15 -16.09 -17.43 -7.34
C ILE A 15 -15.42 -16.71 -8.51
N LEU A 16 -16.17 -16.43 -9.57
CA LEU A 16 -15.64 -15.89 -10.83
C LEU A 16 -15.89 -14.39 -11.01
N GLY A 17 -16.67 -13.77 -10.13
CA GLY A 17 -17.13 -12.39 -10.30
C GLY A 17 -18.29 -12.29 -11.29
N LYS A 18 -18.55 -11.06 -11.75
CA LYS A 18 -19.56 -10.81 -12.79
C LYS A 18 -19.09 -11.35 -14.15
N PRO A 19 -20.00 -11.93 -14.96
CA PRO A 19 -19.67 -12.37 -16.31
C PRO A 19 -19.38 -11.19 -17.22
N ASP A 20 -18.48 -11.40 -18.19
CA ASP A 20 -18.16 -10.42 -19.23
C ASP A 20 -19.24 -10.42 -20.32
N TYR A 21 -19.76 -11.61 -20.65
CA TYR A 21 -20.91 -11.77 -21.54
C TYR A 21 -21.94 -12.73 -20.95
N ARG A 22 -23.21 -12.46 -21.24
CA ARG A 22 -24.36 -13.27 -20.79
C ARG A 22 -25.29 -13.53 -21.96
N ARG A 23 -25.64 -14.79 -22.18
CA ARG A 23 -26.57 -15.24 -23.22
C ARG A 23 -27.68 -16.08 -22.56
N PHE A 24 -28.90 -15.99 -23.07
CA PHE A 24 -30.00 -16.84 -22.62
C PHE A 24 -30.89 -17.21 -23.80
N ASP A 25 -31.30 -18.46 -23.85
CA ASP A 25 -32.34 -18.96 -24.73
C ASP A 25 -33.39 -19.72 -23.89
N GLY A 26 -34.54 -20.03 -24.47
CA GLY A 26 -35.69 -20.56 -23.72
C GLY A 26 -35.45 -21.90 -23.00
N GLY A 27 -34.27 -22.52 -23.12
CA GLY A 27 -33.89 -23.76 -22.43
C GLY A 27 -32.65 -23.65 -21.52
N GLY A 28 -31.90 -22.54 -21.56
CA GLY A 28 -30.66 -22.41 -20.79
C GLY A 28 -30.07 -20.99 -20.78
N GLU A 29 -29.07 -20.81 -19.95
CA GLU A 29 -28.34 -19.55 -19.79
C GLU A 29 -26.84 -19.81 -19.77
N GLU A 30 -26.06 -18.97 -20.47
CA GLU A 30 -24.62 -19.11 -20.60
C GLU A 30 -23.91 -17.83 -20.15
N TRP A 31 -22.89 -18.00 -19.31
CA TRP A 31 -22.05 -16.92 -18.81
C TRP A 31 -20.61 -17.12 -19.27
N GLU A 32 -20.04 -16.11 -19.91
CA GLU A 32 -18.68 -16.13 -20.45
C GLU A 32 -17.79 -15.14 -19.69
N TYR A 33 -16.56 -15.59 -19.42
CA TYR A 33 -15.58 -14.89 -18.61
C TYR A 33 -14.21 -14.89 -19.30
N HIS A 34 -13.55 -13.74 -19.35
CA HIS A 34 -12.18 -13.57 -19.83
C HIS A 34 -11.27 -13.24 -18.64
N ARG A 35 -10.28 -14.09 -18.36
CA ARG A 35 -9.40 -13.98 -17.19
C ARG A 35 -7.94 -14.18 -17.57
N ILE A 36 -7.03 -13.70 -16.71
CA ILE A 36 -5.58 -13.90 -16.86
C ILE A 36 -5.19 -15.13 -16.03
N SER A 37 -4.60 -16.13 -16.69
CA SER A 37 -4.11 -17.35 -16.05
C SER A 37 -2.64 -17.28 -15.67
N SER A 38 -1.84 -16.45 -16.35
CA SER A 38 -0.51 -16.08 -15.87
C SER A 38 -0.10 -14.70 -16.33
N VAL A 39 0.32 -13.87 -15.38
CA VAL A 39 0.77 -12.51 -15.65
C VAL A 39 2.13 -12.52 -16.37
N LEU A 40 3.03 -13.42 -16.01
CA LEU A 40 4.38 -13.47 -16.60
C LEU A 40 4.38 -13.82 -18.09
N TYR A 41 3.38 -14.59 -18.54
CA TYR A 41 3.31 -15.09 -19.91
C TYR A 41 2.20 -14.43 -20.73
N GLY A 42 1.45 -13.48 -20.16
CA GLY A 42 0.32 -12.83 -20.84
C GLY A 42 -0.81 -13.81 -21.20
N ASN A 43 -0.85 -14.98 -20.56
CA ASN A 43 -1.79 -16.03 -20.90
C ASN A 43 -3.18 -15.66 -20.38
N SER A 44 -4.15 -15.68 -21.28
CA SER A 44 -5.56 -15.52 -20.94
C SER A 44 -6.29 -16.85 -20.99
N ILE A 45 -7.40 -16.94 -20.28
CA ILE A 45 -8.33 -18.06 -20.32
C ILE A 45 -9.74 -17.51 -20.48
N LYS A 46 -10.54 -18.23 -21.28
CA LYS A 46 -11.96 -18.01 -21.44
C LYS A 46 -12.69 -19.13 -20.71
N ILE A 47 -13.59 -18.79 -19.80
CA ILE A 47 -14.44 -19.73 -19.07
C ILE A 47 -15.87 -19.53 -19.53
N ILE A 48 -16.57 -20.61 -19.87
CA ILE A 48 -18.00 -20.60 -20.21
C ILE A 48 -18.73 -21.49 -19.21
N VAL A 49 -19.74 -20.94 -18.53
CA VAL A 49 -20.57 -21.66 -17.55
C VAL A 49 -21.99 -21.74 -18.08
N TYR A 50 -22.54 -22.96 -18.15
CA TYR A 50 -23.90 -23.23 -18.59
C TYR A 50 -24.81 -23.42 -17.38
N PHE A 51 -26.01 -22.86 -17.47
CA PHE A 51 -27.06 -22.94 -16.46
C PHE A 51 -28.36 -23.46 -17.06
N ALA A 52 -29.02 -24.34 -16.31
CA ALA A 52 -30.43 -24.69 -16.52
C ALA A 52 -31.14 -24.63 -15.16
N ASP A 53 -32.39 -24.15 -15.14
CA ASP A 53 -33.16 -23.94 -13.90
C ASP A 53 -32.41 -23.14 -12.81
N GLY A 54 -31.53 -22.23 -13.24
CA GLY A 54 -30.71 -21.39 -12.36
C GLY A 54 -29.54 -22.10 -11.67
N ARG A 55 -29.20 -23.33 -12.08
CA ARG A 55 -28.07 -24.12 -11.55
C ARG A 55 -27.07 -24.47 -12.63
N VAL A 56 -25.79 -24.58 -12.27
CA VAL A 56 -24.70 -24.96 -13.17
C VAL A 56 -24.93 -26.38 -13.71
N THR A 57 -25.00 -26.53 -15.02
CA THR A 57 -25.11 -27.83 -15.70
C THR A 57 -23.79 -28.28 -16.29
N GLY A 58 -22.93 -27.35 -16.70
CA GLY A 58 -21.61 -27.62 -17.27
C GLY A 58 -20.70 -26.39 -17.23
N MET A 59 -19.41 -26.60 -17.43
CA MET A 59 -18.41 -25.53 -17.53
C MET A 59 -17.28 -25.97 -18.46
N ASP A 60 -16.94 -25.08 -19.40
CA ASP A 60 -15.78 -25.23 -20.28
C ASP A 60 -14.72 -24.19 -19.92
N THR A 61 -13.45 -24.56 -20.04
CA THR A 61 -12.31 -23.63 -19.92
C THR A 61 -11.44 -23.77 -21.17
N PHE A 62 -11.24 -22.66 -21.86
CA PHE A 62 -10.41 -22.53 -23.04
C PHE A 62 -9.22 -21.63 -22.71
N ASN A 63 -8.06 -21.90 -23.30
CA ASN A 63 -7.02 -20.87 -23.36
C ASN A 63 -7.50 -19.77 -24.32
N GLY A 64 -7.41 -18.52 -23.90
CA GLY A 64 -7.70 -17.37 -24.75
C GLY A 64 -6.48 -16.97 -25.58
N ASP A 65 -6.67 -16.01 -26.49
CA ASP A 65 -5.57 -15.42 -27.25
C ASP A 65 -4.61 -14.66 -26.31
N GLU A 66 -3.33 -14.53 -26.69
CA GLU A 66 -2.34 -13.73 -25.95
C GLU A 66 -2.89 -12.31 -25.73
N ILE A 67 -3.16 -11.94 -24.47
CA ILE A 67 -3.45 -10.54 -24.16
C ILE A 67 -2.11 -9.83 -24.18
N LEU A 68 -1.91 -8.97 -25.19
CA LEU A 68 -0.83 -8.00 -25.18
C LEU A 68 -1.07 -7.04 -24.02
N LEU A 69 -0.60 -7.41 -22.83
CA LEU A 69 -0.40 -6.45 -21.74
C LEU A 69 0.51 -5.34 -22.29
N PRO A 70 0.20 -4.05 -22.05
CA PRO A 70 1.17 -3.01 -22.36
C PRO A 70 2.48 -3.41 -21.67
N PRO A 71 3.62 -3.39 -22.38
CA PRO A 71 4.88 -3.75 -21.77
C PRO A 71 5.07 -2.90 -20.51
N PRO A 72 5.57 -3.46 -19.40
CA PRO A 72 5.99 -2.66 -18.26
C PRO A 72 6.89 -1.54 -18.81
N PRO A 73 6.77 -0.28 -18.32
CA PRO A 73 7.41 0.87 -18.95
C PRO A 73 8.88 0.57 -19.23
N VAL A 74 9.18 0.32 -20.50
CA VAL A 74 10.54 0.04 -20.95
C VAL A 74 11.28 1.35 -20.83
N VAL A 75 12.11 1.47 -19.80
CA VAL A 75 13.10 2.52 -19.71
C VAL A 75 14.09 2.24 -20.85
N MET A 76 13.87 2.89 -22.00
CA MET A 76 14.85 2.88 -23.07
C MET A 76 16.12 3.56 -22.54
N SER A 77 17.16 2.77 -22.31
CA SER A 77 18.51 3.26 -22.09
C SER A 77 18.90 4.13 -23.29
N PRO A 78 19.36 5.38 -23.10
CA PRO A 78 19.78 6.19 -24.23
C PRO A 78 20.96 5.52 -24.96
N SER A 79 20.88 5.46 -26.29
CA SER A 79 21.93 4.91 -27.15
C SER A 79 23.21 5.74 -26.98
N VAL A 80 24.26 5.10 -26.46
CA VAL A 80 25.59 5.72 -26.35
C VAL A 80 26.21 5.73 -27.75
N VAL A 81 26.40 6.94 -28.30
CA VAL A 81 27.23 7.16 -29.47
C VAL A 81 28.68 6.86 -29.08
N VAL A 82 29.25 5.82 -29.69
CA VAL A 82 30.62 5.37 -29.42
C VAL A 82 31.61 6.36 -30.05
N THR A 83 32.26 7.18 -29.22
CA THR A 83 33.53 7.82 -29.57
C THR A 83 34.65 7.17 -28.78
N ASN A 84 35.57 6.52 -29.50
CA ASN A 84 36.74 5.81 -28.99
C ASN A 84 37.64 6.70 -28.13
N THR A 85 37.75 6.40 -26.83
CA THR A 85 38.95 6.66 -26.02
C THR A 85 39.00 5.68 -24.83
N ASP A 86 40.14 4.98 -24.73
CA ASP A 86 40.79 4.22 -23.64
C ASP A 86 39.96 3.43 -22.59
N PRO A 87 40.45 2.24 -22.14
CA PRO A 87 39.71 1.33 -21.28
C PRO A 87 39.68 1.86 -19.83
N VAL A 88 38.74 2.75 -19.56
CA VAL A 88 38.35 3.11 -18.19
C VAL A 88 37.59 1.92 -17.61
N ARG A 89 38.12 1.39 -16.51
CA ARG A 89 37.50 0.43 -15.60
C ARG A 89 35.97 0.60 -15.55
N PRO A 90 35.16 -0.46 -15.75
CA PRO A 90 33.72 -0.30 -15.78
C PRO A 90 33.28 0.38 -14.47
N PRO A 91 32.47 1.46 -14.54
CA PRO A 91 31.89 2.02 -13.34
C PRO A 91 31.11 0.89 -12.70
N ARG A 92 31.47 0.59 -11.45
CA ARG A 92 30.69 -0.28 -10.60
C ARG A 92 29.32 0.37 -10.57
N TYR A 93 28.36 -0.19 -11.29
CA TYR A 93 26.96 0.09 -11.09
C TYR A 93 26.68 -0.39 -9.67
N GLU A 94 26.89 0.50 -8.70
CA GLU A 94 26.11 0.41 -7.48
C GLU A 94 24.68 0.52 -7.98
N GLU A 95 24.02 -0.63 -8.13
CA GLU A 95 22.57 -0.71 -8.14
C GLU A 95 22.11 0.07 -6.92
N SER A 96 21.83 1.34 -7.13
CA SER A 96 21.14 2.16 -6.15
C SER A 96 19.91 1.35 -5.81
N PRO A 97 19.73 0.91 -4.54
CA PRO A 97 18.62 0.04 -4.19
C PRO A 97 17.37 0.72 -4.69
N ARG A 98 16.66 0.09 -5.63
CA ARG A 98 15.50 0.68 -6.30
C ARG A 98 14.65 1.33 -5.23
N ARG A 99 14.64 2.68 -5.19
CA ARG A 99 13.90 3.39 -4.15
C ARG A 99 12.44 3.13 -4.44
N ARG A 100 11.83 2.21 -3.68
CA ARG A 100 10.41 1.89 -3.82
C ARG A 100 9.59 3.16 -3.75
N THR A 101 8.77 3.39 -4.78
CA THR A 101 7.93 4.58 -4.89
C THR A 101 6.53 4.25 -4.40
N LEU A 102 5.82 5.20 -3.80
CA LEU A 102 4.41 4.96 -3.45
C LEU A 102 3.60 4.88 -4.73
N MET A 103 2.81 3.81 -4.89
CA MET A 103 1.94 3.65 -6.06
C MET A 103 0.91 4.80 -6.12
N MET A 104 0.92 5.54 -7.22
CA MET A 104 0.01 6.67 -7.41
C MET A 104 -1.42 6.20 -7.71
N ARG A 105 -2.42 7.05 -7.50
CA ARG A 105 -3.84 6.68 -7.66
C ARG A 105 -4.15 6.08 -9.04
N ASP A 106 -3.74 6.74 -10.11
CA ASP A 106 -4.05 6.31 -11.48
C ASP A 106 -3.33 5.00 -11.85
N GLU A 107 -2.12 4.81 -11.33
CA GLU A 107 -1.34 3.59 -11.48
C GLU A 107 -1.98 2.43 -10.70
N PHE A 108 -2.45 2.73 -9.48
CA PHE A 108 -3.14 1.78 -8.62
C PHE A 108 -4.49 1.34 -9.22
N ASP A 109 -5.24 2.25 -9.83
CA ASP A 109 -6.54 1.92 -10.44
C ASP A 109 -6.35 0.97 -11.66
N ARG A 110 -5.29 1.17 -12.46
CA ARG A 110 -4.90 0.22 -13.53
C ARG A 110 -4.48 -1.13 -12.97
N PHE A 111 -3.56 -1.13 -12.01
CA PHE A 111 -3.12 -2.35 -11.33
C PHE A 111 -4.29 -3.14 -10.74
N LEU A 112 -5.25 -2.47 -10.09
CA LEU A 112 -6.41 -3.13 -9.50
C LEU A 112 -7.35 -3.71 -10.55
N SER A 113 -7.46 -3.07 -11.72
CA SER A 113 -8.21 -3.60 -12.87
C SER A 113 -7.58 -4.89 -13.38
N ASP A 114 -6.25 -4.91 -13.56
CA ASP A 114 -5.52 -6.08 -14.04
C ASP A 114 -5.56 -7.21 -13.00
N PHE A 115 -5.38 -6.86 -11.72
CA PHE A 115 -5.44 -7.80 -10.59
C PHE A 115 -6.78 -8.53 -10.51
N ARG A 116 -7.90 -7.85 -10.80
CA ARG A 116 -9.24 -8.46 -10.84
C ARG A 116 -9.39 -9.54 -11.91
N MET A 117 -8.59 -9.47 -12.97
CA MET A 117 -8.61 -10.47 -14.04
C MET A 117 -7.83 -11.72 -13.66
N VAL A 118 -6.96 -11.65 -12.65
CA VAL A 118 -6.20 -12.80 -12.14
C VAL A 118 -7.07 -13.58 -11.15
N ILE A 119 -7.46 -14.80 -11.53
CA ILE A 119 -8.39 -15.62 -10.71
C ILE A 119 -7.73 -16.72 -9.89
N MET A 120 -6.46 -17.04 -10.19
CA MET A 120 -5.71 -18.06 -9.47
C MET A 120 -5.00 -17.44 -8.28
N SER A 121 -5.25 -17.95 -7.06
CA SER A 121 -4.71 -17.37 -5.83
C SER A 121 -3.18 -17.32 -5.80
N ASP A 122 -2.51 -18.34 -6.34
CA ASP A 122 -1.03 -18.37 -6.41
C ASP A 122 -0.48 -17.31 -7.38
N GLU A 123 -1.17 -17.09 -8.51
CA GLU A 123 -0.80 -16.03 -9.46
C GLU A 123 -1.15 -14.64 -8.95
N GLN A 124 -2.24 -14.49 -8.18
CA GLN A 124 -2.57 -13.25 -7.47
C GLN A 124 -1.46 -12.88 -6.48
N ILE A 125 -1.01 -13.86 -5.69
CA ILE A 125 0.10 -13.72 -4.76
C ILE A 125 1.38 -13.28 -5.48
N LYS A 126 1.73 -13.95 -6.57
CA LYS A 126 2.93 -13.67 -7.36
C LYS A 126 2.89 -12.28 -7.99
N TYR A 127 1.74 -11.89 -8.53
CA TYR A 127 1.53 -10.55 -9.07
C TYR A 127 1.72 -9.46 -8.02
N ILE A 128 1.24 -9.71 -6.79
CA ILE A 128 1.49 -8.81 -5.65
C ILE A 128 2.98 -8.76 -5.31
N ASP A 129 3.66 -9.91 -5.24
CA ASP A 129 5.10 -9.97 -4.93
C ASP A 129 5.94 -9.18 -5.94
N ASP A 130 5.65 -9.32 -7.24
CA ASP A 130 6.33 -8.57 -8.30
C ASP A 130 6.15 -7.05 -8.13
N VAL A 131 4.93 -6.59 -7.84
CA VAL A 131 4.67 -5.16 -7.64
C VAL A 131 5.28 -4.63 -6.34
N LEU A 132 5.35 -5.44 -5.28
CA LEU A 132 5.99 -5.08 -4.01
C LEU A 132 7.51 -4.90 -4.13
N LEU A 133 8.16 -5.39 -5.20
CA LEU A 133 9.58 -5.15 -5.44
C LEU A 133 9.87 -3.66 -5.63
N ASP A 134 8.99 -2.97 -6.37
CA ASP A 134 9.20 -1.59 -6.83
C ASP A 134 8.25 -0.57 -6.18
N CYS A 135 7.15 -1.03 -5.55
CA CYS A 135 6.11 -0.16 -5.01
C CYS A 135 5.90 -0.29 -3.49
N ASN A 136 5.61 0.85 -2.86
CA ASN A 136 4.98 0.92 -1.55
C ASN A 136 3.48 1.21 -1.71
N PHE A 137 2.69 0.89 -0.68
CA PHE A 137 1.23 1.05 -0.70
C PHE A 137 0.73 1.75 0.55
N THR A 138 -0.45 2.38 0.46
CA THR A 138 -1.21 2.81 1.64
C THR A 138 -2.05 1.66 2.21
N SER A 139 -2.44 1.76 3.48
CA SER A 139 -3.41 0.88 4.13
C SER A 139 -4.73 0.86 3.37
N ALA A 140 -5.18 2.01 2.85
CA ALA A 140 -6.39 2.09 2.03
C ALA A 140 -6.25 1.31 0.71
N GLN A 141 -5.11 1.43 0.02
CA GLN A 141 -4.81 0.66 -1.19
C GLN A 141 -4.74 -0.85 -0.89
N CYS A 142 -4.09 -1.24 0.20
CA CYS A 142 -4.08 -2.64 0.66
C CYS A 142 -5.49 -3.15 0.93
N GLY A 143 -6.33 -2.35 1.61
CA GLY A 143 -7.73 -2.70 1.86
C GLY A 143 -8.51 -2.98 0.58
N LYS A 144 -8.30 -2.17 -0.48
CA LYS A 144 -8.93 -2.40 -1.79
C LYS A 144 -8.46 -3.70 -2.46
N ILE A 145 -7.17 -4.07 -2.31
CA ILE A 145 -6.62 -5.34 -2.81
C ILE A 145 -7.25 -6.51 -2.07
N ILE A 146 -7.29 -6.44 -0.73
CA ILE A 146 -7.89 -7.49 0.11
C ILE A 146 -9.37 -7.72 -0.23
N ASP A 147 -10.11 -6.66 -0.57
CA ASP A 147 -11.51 -6.76 -1.01
C ASP A 147 -11.68 -7.53 -2.35
N GLN A 148 -10.61 -7.72 -3.13
CA GLN A 148 -10.63 -8.50 -4.38
C GLN A 148 -10.18 -9.96 -4.22
N ILE A 149 -9.67 -10.33 -3.04
CA ILE A 149 -9.17 -11.69 -2.78
C ILE A 149 -10.25 -12.51 -2.11
N SER A 150 -10.56 -13.65 -2.70
CA SER A 150 -11.45 -14.65 -2.14
C SER A 150 -10.69 -15.59 -1.22
N GLY A 151 -11.25 -15.86 -0.04
CA GLY A 151 -10.70 -16.82 0.93
C GLY A 151 -9.82 -16.17 2.00
N SER A 152 -10.06 -16.54 3.26
CA SER A 152 -9.39 -15.96 4.43
C SER A 152 -7.88 -16.22 4.45
N ASP A 153 -7.44 -17.41 4.03
CA ASP A 153 -6.02 -17.79 4.05
C ASP A 153 -5.21 -16.99 3.02
N ALA A 154 -5.76 -16.78 1.82
CA ALA A 154 -5.15 -15.95 0.78
C ALA A 154 -5.10 -14.47 1.22
N GLN A 155 -6.20 -13.96 1.79
CA GLN A 155 -6.24 -12.61 2.37
C GLN A 155 -5.18 -12.43 3.47
N MET A 156 -5.07 -13.38 4.41
CA MET A 156 -4.08 -13.38 5.48
C MET A 156 -2.65 -13.35 4.92
N THR A 157 -2.39 -14.18 3.90
CA THR A 157 -1.06 -14.30 3.29
C THR A 157 -0.68 -12.99 2.59
N VAL A 158 -1.58 -12.42 1.78
CA VAL A 158 -1.35 -11.14 1.12
C VAL A 158 -1.17 -10.00 2.11
N MET A 159 -2.00 -9.93 3.17
CA MET A 159 -1.84 -8.93 4.23
C MET A 159 -0.45 -8.98 4.86
N LYS A 160 0.06 -10.17 5.19
CA LYS A 160 1.41 -10.35 5.75
C LYS A 160 2.50 -9.92 4.78
N ARG A 161 2.38 -10.23 3.49
CA ARG A 161 3.35 -9.83 2.46
C ARG A 161 3.36 -8.32 2.22
N MET A 162 2.19 -7.69 2.21
CA MET A 162 2.05 -6.25 1.97
C MET A 162 2.42 -5.41 3.18
N TYR A 163 2.15 -5.88 4.42
CA TYR A 163 2.34 -5.11 5.65
C TYR A 163 3.71 -4.40 5.76
N PRO A 164 4.85 -5.04 5.44
CA PRO A 164 6.15 -4.38 5.41
C PRO A 164 6.21 -3.13 4.52
N GLN A 165 5.56 -3.16 3.35
CA GLN A 165 5.57 -2.09 2.35
C GLN A 165 4.43 -1.07 2.51
N ILE A 166 3.65 -1.16 3.60
CA ILE A 166 2.62 -0.17 3.93
C ILE A 166 3.29 1.10 4.50
N VAL A 167 2.94 2.27 3.95
CA VAL A 167 3.53 3.55 4.37
C VAL A 167 2.86 4.15 5.61
N ASP A 168 1.57 3.88 5.84
CA ASP A 168 0.72 4.40 6.91
C ASP A 168 0.21 3.24 7.79
N LYS A 169 1.14 2.51 8.42
CA LYS A 169 0.88 1.28 9.19
C LYS A 169 -0.07 1.51 10.38
N GLU A 170 -0.13 2.73 10.91
CA GLU A 170 -1.06 3.15 11.96
C GLU A 170 -2.53 3.04 11.53
N ASN A 171 -2.82 3.18 10.23
CA ASN A 171 -4.16 3.05 9.68
C ASN A 171 -4.52 1.59 9.34
N PHE A 172 -3.57 0.66 9.47
CA PHE A 172 -3.72 -0.72 9.00
C PHE A 172 -4.77 -1.51 9.80
N ALA A 173 -5.13 -1.06 11.01
CA ALA A 173 -6.22 -1.63 11.79
C ALA A 173 -7.54 -1.66 10.99
N SER A 174 -7.78 -0.67 10.13
CA SER A 174 -8.95 -0.64 9.24
C SER A 174 -8.96 -1.80 8.23
N VAL A 175 -7.78 -2.22 7.77
CA VAL A 175 -7.60 -3.34 6.84
C VAL A 175 -7.81 -4.65 7.60
N VAL A 176 -7.21 -4.81 8.78
CA VAL A 176 -7.39 -6.00 9.63
C VAL A 176 -8.88 -6.23 9.93
N ASN A 177 -9.64 -5.17 10.20
CA ASN A 177 -11.08 -5.27 10.49
C ASN A 177 -11.94 -5.77 9.31
N LYS A 178 -11.38 -5.86 8.08
CA LYS A 178 -12.06 -6.46 6.93
C LYS A 178 -12.09 -7.99 6.97
N LEU A 179 -11.19 -8.62 7.74
CA LEU A 179 -11.20 -10.07 7.91
C LEU A 179 -12.47 -10.51 8.64
N PHE A 180 -13.19 -11.46 8.04
CA PHE A 180 -14.47 -11.95 8.58
C PHE A 180 -14.31 -12.61 9.96
N SER A 181 -13.28 -13.44 10.13
CA SER A 181 -13.06 -14.21 11.35
C SER A 181 -12.35 -13.38 12.43
N SER A 182 -12.82 -13.44 13.69
CA SER A 182 -12.08 -12.88 14.83
C SER A 182 -10.72 -13.55 15.02
N PHE A 183 -10.65 -14.86 14.78
CA PHE A 183 -9.41 -15.63 14.85
C PHE A 183 -8.35 -15.11 13.88
N ASP A 184 -8.73 -14.81 12.64
CA ASP A 184 -7.81 -14.26 11.64
C ASP A 184 -7.38 -12.84 12.01
N ARG A 185 -8.32 -12.01 12.51
CA ARG A 185 -8.00 -10.67 13.02
C ARG A 185 -6.96 -10.72 14.14
N ASP A 186 -7.11 -11.65 15.08
CA ASP A 186 -6.21 -11.79 16.21
C ASP A 186 -4.85 -12.34 15.77
N LYS A 187 -4.81 -13.32 14.86
CA LYS A 187 -3.56 -13.78 14.22
C LYS A 187 -2.83 -12.66 13.48
N MET A 188 -3.54 -11.78 12.79
CA MET A 188 -2.90 -10.66 12.09
C MET A 188 -2.37 -9.62 13.08
N LYS A 189 -3.09 -9.35 14.18
CA LYS A 189 -2.57 -8.47 15.25
C LYS A 189 -1.33 -9.07 15.92
N GLU A 190 -1.32 -10.37 16.18
CA GLU A 190 -0.15 -11.08 16.71
C GLU A 190 1.04 -10.98 15.75
N TYR A 191 0.82 -11.19 14.45
CA TYR A 191 1.85 -10.98 13.43
C TYR A 191 2.39 -9.55 13.44
N ILE A 192 1.51 -8.54 13.51
CA ILE A 192 1.92 -7.13 13.57
C ILE A 192 2.75 -6.86 14.84
N GLN A 193 2.33 -7.39 15.98
CA GLN A 193 3.07 -7.25 17.24
C GLN A 193 4.44 -7.93 17.16
N ALA A 194 4.52 -9.16 16.64
CA ALA A 194 5.77 -9.89 16.45
C ALA A 194 6.70 -9.18 15.45
N TYR A 195 6.16 -8.71 14.32
CA TYR A 195 6.89 -7.93 13.32
C TYR A 195 7.52 -6.67 13.93
N HIS A 196 6.86 -6.08 14.94
CA HIS A 196 7.38 -4.95 15.67
C HIS A 196 8.29 -5.32 16.84
N GLY A 197 8.17 -6.52 17.41
CA GLY A 197 8.97 -7.05 18.52
C GLY A 197 10.31 -7.67 18.10
N ASP A 198 10.38 -8.26 16.90
CA ASP A 198 11.59 -8.92 16.36
C ASP A 198 12.61 -7.94 15.73
N GLN A 199 12.36 -6.63 15.77
CA GLN A 199 13.32 -5.62 15.32
C GLN A 199 14.45 -5.46 16.36
N ARG A 200 15.36 -6.45 16.41
CA ARG A 200 16.64 -6.36 17.13
C ARG A 200 17.58 -5.36 16.44
N PRO A 201 18.38 -4.61 17.21
CA PRO A 201 19.33 -3.63 16.67
C PRO A 201 20.50 -4.36 16.01
N GLY A 202 20.52 -4.43 14.68
CA GLY A 202 21.65 -5.02 13.97
C GLY A 202 21.50 -5.27 12.48
N ASP A 203 20.27 -5.34 11.94
CA ASP A 203 20.11 -5.58 10.50
C ASP A 203 20.05 -4.26 9.73
N VAL A 204 21.20 -3.89 9.16
CA VAL A 204 21.45 -2.62 8.46
C VAL A 204 20.80 -2.66 7.09
N GLY A 205 19.49 -2.41 7.06
CA GLY A 205 18.76 -1.99 5.88
C GLY A 205 17.98 -0.73 6.23
N TYR A 206 18.52 0.45 5.85
CA TYR A 206 17.93 1.79 5.97
C TYR A 206 16.63 1.85 6.79
N VAL A 207 16.76 1.95 8.12
CA VAL A 207 15.66 2.22 9.03
C VAL A 207 15.10 3.60 8.67
N ARG A 208 14.03 3.63 7.87
CA ARG A 208 13.22 4.83 7.71
C ARG A 208 12.72 5.23 9.10
N PRO A 209 12.66 6.54 9.45
CA PRO A 209 12.20 7.01 10.74
C PRO A 209 10.85 6.36 11.07
N ARG A 210 10.85 5.43 12.03
CA ARG A 210 9.68 4.64 12.37
C ARG A 210 8.77 5.52 13.21
N ALA A 211 7.57 5.81 12.73
CA ALA A 211 6.58 6.52 13.54
C ALA A 211 6.39 5.79 14.87
N MET A 212 6.42 6.52 15.99
CA MET A 212 6.14 5.93 17.30
C MET A 212 4.71 5.39 17.34
N SER A 213 4.48 4.29 18.07
CA SER A 213 3.14 3.67 18.13
C SER A 213 2.12 4.60 18.80
N SER A 214 0.82 4.39 18.57
CA SER A 214 -0.21 5.19 19.25
C SER A 214 -0.10 5.08 20.77
N ALA A 215 0.18 3.89 21.31
CA ALA A 215 0.31 3.68 22.74
C ALA A 215 1.52 4.42 23.33
N ASP A 216 2.66 4.38 22.63
CA ASP A 216 3.86 5.11 23.03
C ASP A 216 3.65 6.63 22.92
N PHE A 217 2.95 7.06 21.87
CA PHE A 217 2.58 8.46 21.68
C PHE A 217 1.64 8.93 22.77
N ASP A 218 0.61 8.16 23.15
CA ASP A 218 -0.34 8.57 24.18
C ASP A 218 0.35 8.68 25.55
N ARG A 219 1.27 7.77 25.86
CA ARG A 219 2.13 7.89 27.06
C ARG A 219 3.01 9.15 27.00
N PHE A 220 3.69 9.36 25.88
CA PHE A 220 4.52 10.55 25.66
C PHE A 220 3.71 11.84 25.76
N PHE A 221 2.54 11.90 25.12
CA PHE A 221 1.68 13.07 25.05
C PHE A 221 1.08 13.41 26.42
N ASN A 222 0.72 12.40 27.22
CA ASN A 222 0.26 12.61 28.59
C ASN A 222 1.36 13.21 29.48
N GLU A 223 2.60 12.72 29.36
CA GLU A 223 3.73 13.29 30.09
C GLU A 223 4.07 14.71 29.58
N TYR A 224 4.06 14.90 28.27
CA TYR A 224 4.28 16.20 27.60
C TYR A 224 3.27 17.25 28.09
N ARG A 225 1.98 16.89 28.18
CA ARG A 225 0.91 17.75 28.71
C ARG A 225 1.09 18.06 30.19
N GLY A 226 1.64 17.12 30.96
CA GLY A 226 1.88 17.26 32.40
C GLY A 226 3.04 18.18 32.78
N LYS A 227 3.91 18.58 31.83
CA LYS A 227 5.02 19.50 32.13
C LYS A 227 4.51 20.94 32.27
N SER A 228 4.95 21.61 33.34
CA SER A 228 4.57 23.00 33.66
C SER A 228 5.28 24.05 32.80
N PHE A 229 6.49 23.77 32.32
CA PHE A 229 7.30 24.72 31.54
C PHE A 229 7.47 24.29 30.08
N GLU A 230 7.45 25.27 29.17
CA GLU A 230 7.66 25.05 27.73
C GLU A 230 9.07 24.53 27.42
N SER A 231 10.09 24.98 28.17
CA SER A 231 11.47 24.49 28.07
C SER A 231 11.57 22.98 28.33
N ASP A 232 10.82 22.46 29.31
CA ASP A 232 10.77 21.03 29.61
C ASP A 232 10.09 20.23 28.51
N ARG A 233 8.99 20.76 27.96
CA ARG A 233 8.30 20.18 26.78
C ARG A 233 9.22 20.15 25.56
N THR A 234 9.98 21.23 25.36
CA THR A 234 10.95 21.38 24.26
C THR A 234 12.09 20.36 24.40
N ARG A 235 12.60 20.16 25.61
CA ARG A 235 13.63 19.16 25.93
C ARG A 235 13.13 17.74 25.71
N MET A 236 11.92 17.40 26.15
CA MET A 236 11.31 16.09 25.87
C MET A 236 11.16 15.82 24.37
N LEU A 237 10.80 16.84 23.59
CA LEU A 237 10.73 16.76 22.12
C LEU A 237 12.10 16.58 21.46
N ASP A 238 13.20 16.94 22.13
CA ASP A 238 14.55 16.72 21.60
C ASP A 238 15.11 15.36 22.03
N GLU A 239 14.75 14.86 23.22
CA GLU A 239 15.19 13.57 23.76
C GLU A 239 14.49 12.34 23.14
N VAL A 240 13.18 12.41 22.85
CA VAL A 240 12.38 11.26 22.35
C VAL A 240 12.60 10.99 20.86
N VAL A 241 13.23 11.91 20.16
CA VAL A 241 13.21 11.99 18.70
C VAL A 241 14.22 11.12 17.92
N PRO A 242 15.40 10.75 18.43
CA PRO A 242 16.42 10.15 17.57
C PRO A 242 16.48 8.63 17.81
N PRO A 243 15.40 7.86 17.57
CA PRO A 243 15.23 7.27 16.23
C PRO A 243 13.77 7.08 15.76
N SER A 244 12.78 7.52 16.53
CA SER A 244 11.36 7.32 16.27
C SER A 244 10.73 8.60 15.71
N GLY A 245 10.17 8.53 14.50
CA GLY A 245 9.44 9.65 13.91
C GLY A 245 8.07 9.85 14.57
N PHE A 246 7.40 10.96 14.25
CA PHE A 246 5.98 11.19 14.55
C PHE A 246 5.15 11.08 13.27
N THR A 247 3.87 10.72 13.37
CA THR A 247 2.93 10.92 12.26
C THR A 247 2.43 12.36 12.20
N CYS A 248 1.91 12.84 11.06
CA CYS A 248 1.28 14.14 10.93
C CYS A 248 0.09 14.27 11.88
N ALA A 249 -0.66 13.19 12.12
CA ALA A 249 -1.75 13.15 13.10
C ALA A 249 -1.25 13.28 14.55
N GLN A 250 -0.13 12.66 14.89
CA GLN A 250 0.53 12.80 16.19
C GLN A 250 1.08 14.22 16.37
N CYS A 251 1.77 14.74 15.37
CA CYS A 251 2.23 16.12 15.32
C CYS A 251 1.08 17.12 15.45
N ARG A 252 -0.08 16.84 14.86
CA ARG A 252 -1.27 17.71 14.95
C ARG A 252 -1.71 17.90 16.40
N LYS A 253 -1.78 16.82 17.18
CA LYS A 253 -2.09 16.88 18.62
C LYS A 253 -1.10 17.76 19.39
N LEU A 254 0.18 17.73 19.03
CA LEU A 254 1.21 18.59 19.64
C LEU A 254 1.06 20.05 19.25
N VAL A 255 0.77 20.32 17.96
CA VAL A 255 0.59 21.68 17.44
C VAL A 255 -0.69 22.32 17.97
N ASP A 256 -1.75 21.54 18.19
CA ASP A 256 -3.01 22.04 18.76
C ASP A 256 -2.86 22.48 20.23
N MET A 257 -1.77 22.11 20.93
CA MET A 257 -1.45 22.61 22.27
C MET A 257 -0.84 24.03 22.26
N CYS A 258 -0.31 24.48 21.11
CA CYS A 258 0.22 25.83 20.97
C CYS A 258 -0.94 26.83 20.85
N THR A 259 -0.88 27.93 21.60
CA THR A 259 -1.92 28.97 21.58
C THR A 259 -1.71 29.96 20.45
N PHE A 260 -0.46 30.36 20.20
CA PHE A 260 -0.14 31.38 19.20
C PHE A 260 0.25 30.75 17.85
N GLN A 261 -0.09 31.44 16.76
CA GLN A 261 0.20 30.97 15.40
C GLN A 261 1.71 30.88 15.11
N THR A 262 2.49 31.81 15.68
CA THR A 262 3.96 31.79 15.62
C THR A 262 4.53 30.50 16.19
N ASP A 263 3.99 30.06 17.32
CA ASP A 263 4.46 28.87 18.05
C ASP A 263 4.08 27.61 17.29
N LYS A 264 2.87 27.58 16.70
CA LYS A 264 2.43 26.50 15.81
C LYS A 264 3.36 26.34 14.62
N LYS A 265 3.74 27.45 13.96
CA LYS A 265 4.70 27.43 12.84
C LYS A 265 6.07 26.91 13.28
N ASN A 266 6.58 27.40 14.41
CA ASN A 266 7.88 26.97 14.94
C ASN A 266 7.87 25.48 15.32
N MET A 267 6.79 25.02 15.94
CA MET A 267 6.58 23.61 16.29
C MET A 267 6.54 22.73 15.04
N ILE A 268 5.78 23.12 14.01
CA ILE A 268 5.73 22.39 12.74
C ILE A 268 7.11 22.32 12.08
N LYS A 269 7.84 23.45 12.01
CA LYS A 269 9.22 23.49 11.48
C LYS A 269 10.16 22.56 12.26
N LYS A 270 10.02 22.48 13.58
CA LYS A 270 10.81 21.59 14.45
C LYS A 270 10.45 20.11 14.30
N LEU A 271 9.17 19.81 14.07
CA LEU A 271 8.66 18.44 13.91
C LEU A 271 8.90 17.91 12.49
N TYR A 272 8.88 18.75 11.46
CA TYR A 272 8.96 18.35 10.04
C TYR A 272 10.09 17.39 9.69
N PRO A 273 11.34 17.57 10.17
CA PRO A 273 12.45 16.63 9.92
C PRO A 273 12.18 15.21 10.43
N LYS A 274 11.26 15.08 11.38
CA LYS A 274 10.98 13.91 12.21
C LYS A 274 9.62 13.29 11.85
N ILE A 275 8.91 13.84 10.86
CA ILE A 275 7.64 13.30 10.38
C ILE A 275 7.92 12.07 9.52
N ALA A 276 7.29 10.96 9.87
CA ALA A 276 7.38 9.70 9.14
C ALA A 276 6.51 9.68 7.87
N ASP A 277 5.34 10.32 7.91
CA ASP A 277 4.30 10.37 6.87
C ASP A 277 4.19 11.76 6.23
N LYS A 278 5.31 12.35 5.76
CA LYS A 278 5.36 13.71 5.19
C LYS A 278 4.34 14.00 4.08
N LYS A 279 3.79 12.96 3.43
CA LYS A 279 2.73 13.11 2.42
C LYS A 279 1.40 13.57 3.00
N ASN A 280 1.17 13.36 4.29
CA ASN A 280 0.00 13.82 5.04
C ASN A 280 0.22 15.21 5.66
N PHE A 281 1.23 15.96 5.20
CA PHE A 281 1.56 17.27 5.77
C PHE A 281 0.40 18.27 5.69
N SER A 282 -0.58 18.06 4.80
CA SER A 282 -1.83 18.83 4.76
C SER A 282 -2.55 18.87 6.12
N ILE A 283 -2.49 17.79 6.91
CA ILE A 283 -3.07 17.72 8.26
C ILE A 283 -2.48 18.80 9.19
N LEU A 284 -1.20 19.13 9.01
CA LEU A 284 -0.53 20.17 9.80
C LEU A 284 -0.78 21.57 9.23
N THR A 285 -0.89 21.71 7.91
CA THR A 285 -1.23 23.01 7.31
C THR A 285 -2.67 23.42 7.60
N ASP A 286 -3.58 22.46 7.74
CA ASP A 286 -5.00 22.72 8.07
C ASP A 286 -5.22 23.20 9.51
N VAL A 287 -4.16 23.32 10.32
CA VAL A 287 -4.20 24.03 11.60
C VAL A 287 -4.39 25.54 11.38
N PHE A 288 -3.88 26.08 10.27
CA PHE A 288 -3.89 27.50 9.99
C PHE A 288 -5.19 27.90 9.30
N THR A 289 -5.77 29.03 9.76
CA THR A 289 -6.98 29.60 9.16
C THR A 289 -6.68 30.42 7.91
N PHE A 290 -5.50 31.06 7.84
CA PHE A 290 -5.11 31.93 6.74
C PHE A 290 -4.32 31.17 5.68
N GLU A 291 -4.70 31.33 4.41
CA GLU A 291 -4.03 30.69 3.27
C GLU A 291 -2.57 31.11 3.09
N MET A 292 -2.21 32.31 3.55
CA MET A 292 -0.82 32.77 3.57
C MET A 292 0.06 31.88 4.46
N ASP A 293 -0.43 31.53 5.66
CA ASP A 293 0.29 30.68 6.61
C ASP A 293 0.42 29.24 6.11
N LYS A 294 -0.65 28.70 5.49
CA LYS A 294 -0.63 27.38 4.86
C LYS A 294 0.39 27.31 3.73
N ARG A 295 0.49 28.36 2.92
CA ARG A 295 1.45 28.46 1.82
C ARG A 295 2.88 28.51 2.33
N GLU A 296 3.15 29.34 3.33
CA GLU A 296 4.49 29.44 3.96
C GLU A 296 4.98 28.07 4.45
N MET A 297 4.10 27.30 5.13
CA MET A 297 4.48 25.97 5.62
C MET A 297 4.70 24.95 4.50
N ARG A 298 3.95 25.02 3.39
CA ARG A 298 4.16 24.16 2.20
C ARG A 298 5.47 24.48 1.51
N GLU A 299 5.75 25.76 1.29
CA GLU A 299 7.02 26.21 0.70
C GLU A 299 8.21 25.79 1.56
N PHE A 300 8.09 25.88 2.88
CA PHE A 300 9.10 25.36 3.82
C PHE A 300 9.31 23.84 3.64
N ALA A 301 8.23 23.07 3.59
CA ALA A 301 8.28 21.61 3.42
C ALA A 301 8.96 21.21 2.09
N GLU A 302 8.57 21.87 0.99
CA GLU A 302 9.13 21.66 -0.35
C GLU A 302 10.61 22.05 -0.43
N SER A 303 10.99 23.18 0.16
CA SER A 303 12.38 23.65 0.23
C SER A 303 13.26 22.70 1.05
N TYR A 304 12.74 22.23 2.20
CA TYR A 304 13.45 21.31 3.09
C TYR A 304 13.74 19.95 2.43
N ASP A 305 12.79 19.43 1.66
CA ASP A 305 12.96 18.16 0.96
C ASP A 305 13.82 18.30 -0.31
N SER A 306 13.74 19.45 -1.00
CA SER A 306 14.55 19.75 -2.19
C SER A 306 16.03 19.99 -1.85
N GLY A 307 16.35 20.55 -0.69
CA GLY A 307 17.72 20.79 -0.22
C GLY A 307 18.46 19.57 0.35
N ARG A 308 17.83 18.38 0.33
CA ARG A 308 18.37 17.13 0.91
C ARG A 308 18.59 16.01 -0.12
N ASN A 309 18.26 16.26 -1.38
CA ASN A 309 18.65 15.45 -2.55
C ASN A 309 19.99 15.94 -3.09
#